data_AF-A0AAE9AF00-F1
#
_entry.id   AF-A0AAE9AF00-F1
#
_cell.length_a   1.000
_cell.length_b   1.000
_cell.length_c   1.000
_cell.angle_alpha   90.00
_cell.angle_beta   90.00
_cell.angle_gamma   90.00
#
_symmetry.space_group_name_H-M   'P 1'
#
loop_
_entity.id
_entity.type
_entity.pdbx_description
1 polymer ?
#
loop_
_entity_poly.entity_id
_entity_poly.type
_entity_poly.pdbx_seq_one_letter_code
_entity_poly.pdbx_strand_id
1 'polypeptide(L)'
;MNFQNFLLWLLPLCVVSTDPTTFEEEIGVTIAQPSEPESFTVIQEKIPDSLSAFGIPGHMWRCGSGEYVTSQVIRVINNTCPLVAVEFNHCCAVHDDCYSNRRGQDICDEQFCECLEYQAKNNPEAGQCGLMAKLACNAVKTYGQGAYENSLGNSEVNPEEKWIPEEIPHISRDFEKVYDVCRTQTATIGSCALNSDMCYRNRGVLPKQACVLNLIRCLDFTRNDRNPDENCDVAIDEVLWKLVSTKEQKPEEESGDLNILAMQGVLKNQTFVKKIYFQIVHATSSFSWIIYFCIVFSCILCSAILLITALRNGENEDYGRRRHYDDVINVRVTSTSSGVDSKKTSTTSEASEMSSSKKSSSSKK
;
A
#
# COMPACT_ATOMS: atom_id res chain seq x y z
N MET A 1 23.03 2.98 40.98
CA MET A 1 24.40 2.46 40.87
C MET A 1 25.07 3.18 39.70
N ASN A 2 26.27 3.72 39.90
CA ASN A 2 26.94 4.70 39.02
C ASN A 2 27.34 4.10 37.66
N PHE A 3 26.90 4.76 36.58
CA PHE A 3 27.03 4.34 35.17
C PHE A 3 28.42 4.60 34.53
N GLN A 4 29.40 5.10 35.29
CA GLN A 4 30.70 5.52 34.75
C GLN A 4 31.72 4.38 34.53
N ASN A 5 31.54 3.20 35.14
CA ASN A 5 32.57 2.15 35.13
C ASN A 5 32.39 1.05 34.05
N PHE A 6 31.38 1.13 33.18
CA PHE A 6 31.09 0.06 32.20
C PHE A 6 31.55 0.37 30.76
N LEU A 7 32.03 1.60 30.51
CA LEU A 7 32.45 2.10 29.19
C LEU A 7 33.76 1.52 28.64
N LEU A 8 34.44 0.62 29.38
CA LEU A 8 35.73 0.04 29.00
C LEU A 8 35.66 -1.28 28.23
N TRP A 9 34.46 -1.85 28.00
CA TRP A 9 34.31 -3.20 27.42
C TRP A 9 33.82 -3.23 25.95
N LEU A 10 33.67 -2.09 25.27
CA LEU A 10 33.25 -2.03 23.86
C LEU A 10 34.40 -1.81 22.85
N LEU A 11 35.65 -1.92 23.27
CA LEU A 11 36.80 -2.14 22.38
C LEU A 11 37.37 -3.53 22.71
N PRO A 12 37.58 -4.45 21.74
CA PRO A 12 38.16 -4.16 20.43
C PRO A 12 37.44 -4.85 19.24
N LEU A 13 37.63 -4.33 18.02
CA LEU A 13 37.83 -5.07 16.74
C LEU A 13 37.56 -4.15 15.53
N CYS A 14 38.32 -3.06 15.43
CA CYS A 14 38.55 -2.36 14.16
C CYS A 14 39.97 -1.78 14.19
N VAL A 15 40.97 -2.66 14.28
CA VAL A 15 42.30 -2.37 13.76
C VAL A 15 42.70 -3.56 12.91
N VAL A 16 42.45 -3.43 11.61
CA VAL A 16 43.19 -4.18 10.59
C VAL A 16 44.62 -3.62 10.64
N SER A 17 45.57 -4.39 11.15
CA SER A 17 46.99 -4.09 11.02
C SER A 17 47.60 -5.05 10.02
N THR A 18 48.10 -4.49 8.92
CA THR A 18 48.97 -5.17 7.96
C THR A 18 50.41 -5.20 8.50
N ASP A 19 50.98 -6.40 8.43
CA ASP A 19 52.38 -6.81 8.44
C ASP A 19 53.22 -6.88 9.73
N PRO A 20 54.07 -7.93 9.84
CA PRO A 20 54.83 -8.27 11.04
C PRO A 20 56.33 -7.98 10.89
N THR A 21 56.95 -7.37 11.90
CA THR A 21 58.39 -7.56 12.17
C THR A 21 58.71 -7.24 13.63
N THR A 22 59.11 -8.29 14.34
CA THR A 22 60.15 -8.37 15.39
C THR A 22 60.65 -7.07 16.02
N PHE A 23 60.60 -6.96 17.35
CA PHE A 23 61.79 -6.88 18.22
C PHE A 23 61.37 -7.03 19.69
N GLU A 24 61.93 -8.05 20.35
CA GLU A 24 61.97 -8.18 21.81
C GLU A 24 62.95 -7.13 22.36
N GLU A 25 62.57 -6.39 23.41
CA GLU A 25 63.51 -6.08 24.49
C GLU A 25 62.74 -5.75 25.78
N GLU A 26 63.17 -6.39 26.87
CA GLU A 26 62.74 -6.14 28.24
C GLU A 26 63.13 -4.73 28.72
N ILE A 27 62.41 -4.23 29.73
CA ILE A 27 62.93 -3.74 31.03
C ILE A 27 61.96 -2.70 31.62
N GLY A 28 61.64 -2.86 32.91
CA GLY A 28 61.50 -1.70 33.81
C GLY A 28 60.11 -1.41 34.36
N VAL A 29 59.61 -2.27 35.25
CA VAL A 29 58.55 -1.91 36.19
C VAL A 29 59.03 -0.75 37.06
N THR A 30 58.46 0.43 36.85
CA THR A 30 58.59 1.56 37.78
C THR A 30 57.19 2.02 38.17
N ILE A 31 56.83 1.78 39.43
CA ILE A 31 55.57 2.22 40.02
C ILE A 31 55.70 3.72 40.31
N ALA A 32 55.04 4.55 39.50
CA ALA A 32 54.89 5.99 39.76
C ALA A 32 53.53 6.26 40.41
N GLN A 33 53.55 7.04 41.50
CA GLN A 33 52.40 7.55 42.23
C GLN A 33 51.48 8.43 41.35
N PRO A 34 50.20 8.59 41.75
CA PRO A 34 49.18 9.18 40.89
C PRO A 34 49.35 10.70 40.80
N SER A 35 49.74 11.18 39.63
CA SER A 35 49.54 12.57 39.22
C SER A 35 48.07 12.81 38.88
N GLU A 36 47.67 14.06 39.11
CA GLU A 36 46.35 14.68 39.08
C GLU A 36 45.36 14.17 38.01
N PRO A 37 44.03 14.25 38.25
CA PRO A 37 43.04 13.83 37.27
C PRO A 37 43.13 14.73 36.04
N GLU A 38 43.66 14.19 34.95
CA GLU A 38 43.55 14.83 33.65
C GLU A 38 42.06 15.06 33.36
N SER A 39 41.71 16.34 33.27
CA SER A 39 40.42 16.80 32.80
C SER A 39 40.19 16.22 31.40
N PHE A 40 39.41 15.13 31.34
CA PHE A 40 38.93 14.56 30.08
C PHE A 40 38.09 15.62 29.38
N THR A 41 38.69 16.30 28.41
CA THR A 41 37.97 17.16 27.47
C THR A 41 37.08 16.25 26.64
N VAL A 42 35.80 16.16 27.05
CA VAL A 42 34.74 15.59 26.23
C VAL A 42 34.70 16.42 24.94
N ILE A 43 35.29 15.92 23.87
CA ILE A 43 35.07 16.46 22.53
C ILE A 43 33.58 16.26 22.29
N GLN A 44 32.79 17.35 22.33
CA GLN A 44 31.40 17.33 21.89
C GLN A 44 31.41 16.93 20.42
N GLU A 45 31.21 15.65 20.16
CA GLU A 45 31.17 15.10 18.82
C GLU A 45 29.87 15.55 18.18
N LYS A 46 29.96 16.50 17.25
CA LYS A 46 28.80 17.00 16.49
C LYS A 46 28.12 15.83 15.79
N ILE A 47 26.81 15.67 16.01
CA ILE A 47 25.98 14.66 15.33
C ILE A 47 26.16 14.86 13.81
N PRO A 48 26.49 13.79 13.05
CA PRO A 48 26.61 13.89 11.61
C PRO A 48 25.28 14.29 10.98
N ASP A 49 25.35 15.02 9.87
CA ASP A 49 24.16 15.54 9.20
C ASP A 49 23.40 14.43 8.45
N SER A 50 22.33 13.92 9.05
CA SER A 50 21.46 12.89 8.45
C SER A 50 20.75 13.38 7.18
N LEU A 51 20.55 14.70 7.03
CA LEU A 51 19.93 15.26 5.83
C LEU A 51 20.87 15.12 4.65
N SER A 52 22.14 15.50 4.84
CA SER A 52 23.16 15.34 3.80
C SER A 52 23.49 13.88 3.51
N ALA A 53 23.48 13.01 4.53
CA ALA A 53 23.82 11.60 4.36
C ALA A 53 22.71 10.77 3.71
N PHE A 54 21.45 11.00 4.09
CA PHE A 54 20.32 10.12 3.77
C PHE A 54 19.11 10.85 3.18
N GLY A 55 19.09 12.18 3.18
CA GLY A 55 17.90 12.96 2.86
C GLY A 55 16.87 13.00 3.99
N ILE A 56 17.23 12.58 5.21
CA ILE A 56 16.35 12.55 6.38
C ILE A 56 16.67 13.76 7.27
N PRO A 57 15.74 14.71 7.47
CA PRO A 57 15.95 15.83 8.39
C PRO A 57 16.33 15.34 9.80
N GLY A 58 17.23 16.04 10.48
CA GLY A 58 17.76 15.61 11.79
C GLY A 58 16.68 15.34 12.84
N HIS A 59 15.61 16.14 12.87
CA HIS A 59 14.47 15.95 13.78
C HIS A 59 13.58 14.74 13.41
N MET A 60 13.72 14.21 12.19
CA MET A 60 13.04 12.99 11.73
C MET A 60 13.90 11.73 11.90
N TRP A 61 15.15 11.87 12.31
CA TRP A 61 16.02 10.74 12.61
C TRP A 61 15.69 10.14 13.98
N ARG A 62 15.44 8.83 14.03
CA ARG A 62 14.93 8.08 15.18
C ARG A 62 15.90 7.06 15.73
N CYS A 63 16.87 6.60 14.96
CA CYS A 63 17.78 5.58 15.46
C CYS A 63 18.82 6.16 16.43
N GLY A 64 18.81 5.67 17.67
CA GLY A 64 19.82 5.93 18.70
C GLY A 64 19.23 6.58 19.96
N SER A 65 19.91 6.43 21.09
CA SER A 65 19.51 6.97 22.38
C SER A 65 20.51 8.03 22.87
N GLY A 66 20.18 9.30 22.62
CA GLY A 66 21.04 10.44 22.94
C GLY A 66 22.14 10.70 21.90
N GLU A 67 22.80 11.86 22.02
CA GLU A 67 23.65 12.41 20.96
C GLU A 67 24.78 11.47 20.51
N TYR A 68 25.48 10.84 21.46
CA TYR A 68 26.60 9.95 21.15
C TYR A 68 26.16 8.71 20.37
N VAL A 69 25.11 8.01 20.86
CA VAL A 69 24.62 6.78 20.20
C VAL A 69 24.06 7.12 18.83
N THR A 70 23.26 8.18 18.71
CA THR A 70 22.73 8.67 17.44
C THR A 70 23.85 9.00 16.45
N SER A 71 24.90 9.69 16.89
CA SER A 71 26.07 10.01 16.07
C SER A 71 26.75 8.75 15.52
N GLN A 72 26.99 7.75 16.37
CA GLN A 72 27.62 6.50 15.95
C GLN A 72 26.74 5.71 14.99
N VAL A 73 25.44 5.62 15.25
CA VAL A 73 24.50 4.91 14.37
C VAL A 73 24.46 5.56 12.98
N ILE A 74 24.37 6.89 12.89
CA ILE A 74 24.41 7.61 11.61
C ILE A 74 25.70 7.29 10.84
N ARG A 75 26.86 7.34 11.49
CA ARG A 75 28.15 7.02 10.84
C ARG A 75 28.20 5.59 10.33
N VAL A 76 27.78 4.63 11.15
CA VAL A 76 27.79 3.22 10.80
C VAL A 76 26.89 2.94 9.61
N ILE A 77 25.66 3.46 9.61
CA ILE A 77 24.72 3.31 8.49
C ILE A 77 25.28 3.97 7.23
N ASN A 78 25.80 5.19 7.34
CA ASN A 78 26.36 5.92 6.19
C ASN A 78 27.51 5.18 5.51
N ASN A 79 28.37 4.55 6.32
CA ASN A 79 29.53 3.83 5.80
C ASN A 79 29.22 2.41 5.30
N THR A 80 28.14 1.80 5.77
CA THR A 80 27.87 0.37 5.52
C THR A 80 26.72 0.15 4.53
N CYS A 81 25.62 0.87 4.71
CA CYS A 81 24.37 0.65 3.98
C CYS A 81 23.49 1.91 3.97
N PRO A 82 23.96 3.01 3.34
CA PRO A 82 23.26 4.29 3.35
C PRO A 82 21.89 4.24 2.62
N LEU A 83 21.75 3.34 1.65
CA LEU A 83 20.53 3.25 0.82
C LEU A 83 19.31 2.69 1.57
N VAL A 84 19.51 1.98 2.68
CA VAL A 84 18.42 1.44 3.52
C VAL A 84 18.20 2.23 4.81
N ALA A 85 18.83 3.40 4.91
CA ALA A 85 18.76 4.24 6.10
C ALA A 85 17.31 4.65 6.42
N VAL A 86 16.49 4.87 5.38
CA VAL A 86 15.09 5.29 5.49
C VAL A 86 14.24 4.19 6.12
N GLU A 87 14.39 2.96 5.65
CA GLU A 87 13.69 1.78 6.16
C GLU A 87 14.14 1.43 7.58
N PHE A 88 15.45 1.53 7.87
CA PHE A 88 15.98 1.31 9.22
C PHE A 88 15.47 2.38 10.19
N ASN A 89 15.46 3.64 9.76
CA ASN A 89 14.93 4.75 10.54
C ASN A 89 13.45 4.56 10.87
N HIS A 90 12.67 3.99 9.95
CA HIS A 90 11.28 3.62 10.22
C HIS A 90 11.16 2.50 11.26
N CYS A 91 12.00 1.46 11.21
CA CYS A 91 12.04 0.44 12.27
C CYS A 91 12.32 1.06 13.65
N CYS A 92 13.22 2.04 13.73
CA CYS A 92 13.49 2.79 14.97
C CYS A 92 12.28 3.62 15.41
N ALA A 93 11.56 4.26 14.49
CA ALA A 93 10.36 5.03 14.80
C ALA A 93 9.25 4.15 15.43
N VAL A 94 9.04 2.95 14.89
CA VAL A 94 8.10 1.96 15.44
C VAL A 94 8.52 1.51 16.84
N HIS A 95 9.82 1.29 17.04
CA HIS A 95 10.41 0.89 18.31
C HIS A 95 10.26 1.98 19.38
N ASP A 96 10.55 3.24 19.04
CA ASP A 96 10.40 4.39 19.92
C ASP A 96 8.96 4.58 20.40
N ASP A 97 7.99 4.47 19.49
CA ASP A 97 6.57 4.49 19.84
C ASP A 97 6.21 3.30 20.74
N CYS A 98 6.72 2.10 20.45
CA CYS A 98 6.48 0.92 21.29
C CYS A 98 7.01 1.11 22.72
N TYR A 99 8.23 1.62 22.85
CA TYR A 99 8.87 1.96 24.13
C TYR A 99 8.05 3.00 24.89
N SER A 100 7.73 4.12 24.24
CA SER A 100 6.96 5.23 24.82
C SER A 100 5.58 4.80 25.30
N ASN A 101 5.00 3.77 24.69
CA ASN A 101 3.73 3.17 25.08
C ASN A 101 3.83 2.02 26.10
N ARG A 102 5.03 1.65 26.53
CA ARG A 102 5.28 0.63 27.56
C ARG A 102 4.64 -0.72 27.25
N ARG A 103 4.72 -1.15 25.99
CA ARG A 103 4.11 -2.41 25.53
C ARG A 103 4.89 -3.67 25.89
N GLY A 104 5.95 -3.54 26.68
CA GLY A 104 6.87 -4.59 27.06
C GLY A 104 8.15 -4.50 26.25
N GLN A 105 9.29 -4.36 26.94
CA GLN A 105 10.59 -4.22 26.30
C GLN A 105 10.88 -5.38 25.35
N ASP A 106 10.73 -6.62 25.81
CA ASP A 106 11.02 -7.81 25.02
C ASP A 106 10.19 -7.87 23.73
N ILE A 107 8.92 -7.45 23.80
CA ILE A 107 8.02 -7.41 22.63
C ILE A 107 8.49 -6.35 21.65
N CYS A 108 8.76 -5.13 22.13
CA CYS A 108 9.25 -4.04 21.29
C CYS A 108 10.59 -4.40 20.64
N ASP A 109 11.52 -4.98 21.40
CA ASP A 109 12.85 -5.37 20.92
C ASP A 109 12.76 -6.49 19.89
N GLU A 110 11.88 -7.48 20.08
CA GLU A 110 11.64 -8.54 19.09
C GLU A 110 11.10 -7.97 17.78
N GLN A 111 10.07 -7.11 17.84
CA GLN A 111 9.50 -6.47 16.64
C GLN A 111 10.53 -5.60 15.91
N PHE A 112 11.36 -4.88 16.66
CA PHE A 112 12.45 -4.10 16.09
C PHE A 112 13.48 -4.98 15.38
N CYS A 113 13.89 -6.09 16.02
CA CYS A 113 14.79 -7.06 15.41
C CYS A 113 14.20 -7.65 14.12
N GLU A 114 12.95 -8.09 14.14
CA GLU A 114 12.26 -8.62 12.97
C GLU A 114 12.19 -7.60 11.83
N CYS A 115 11.91 -6.33 12.15
CA CYS A 115 11.90 -5.24 11.17
C CYS A 115 13.27 -5.05 10.51
N LEU A 116 14.33 -4.91 11.31
CA LEU A 116 15.69 -4.71 10.78
C LEU A 116 16.17 -5.90 9.95
N GLU A 117 15.92 -7.14 10.42
CA GLU A 117 16.28 -8.35 9.69
C GLU A 117 15.49 -8.48 8.38
N TYR A 118 14.21 -8.14 8.40
CA TYR A 118 13.39 -8.12 7.19
C TYR A 118 13.95 -7.14 6.16
N GLN A 119 14.30 -5.92 6.57
CA GLN A 119 14.86 -4.91 5.66
C GLN A 119 16.24 -5.33 5.15
N ALA A 120 17.11 -5.82 6.02
CA ALA A 120 18.44 -6.28 5.64
C ALA A 120 18.42 -7.47 4.66
N LYS A 121 17.40 -8.33 4.74
CA LYS A 121 17.26 -9.52 3.91
C LYS A 121 16.53 -9.27 2.59
N ASN A 122 15.49 -8.46 2.60
CA ASN A 122 14.57 -8.32 1.46
C ASN A 122 14.79 -7.05 0.65
N ASN A 123 15.52 -6.06 1.17
CA ASN A 123 15.87 -4.89 0.39
C ASN A 123 17.14 -5.18 -0.45
N PRO A 124 17.09 -5.13 -1.79
CA PRO A 124 18.25 -5.40 -2.63
C PRO A 124 19.39 -4.39 -2.42
N GLU A 125 19.09 -3.22 -1.87
CA GLU A 125 20.06 -2.15 -1.59
C GLU A 125 20.68 -2.25 -0.19
N ALA A 126 20.29 -3.24 0.62
CA ALA A 126 20.79 -3.43 1.98
C ALA A 126 22.30 -3.73 2.04
N GLY A 127 22.89 -4.27 0.97
CA GLY A 127 24.32 -4.57 0.94
C GLY A 127 24.75 -5.44 2.14
N GLN A 128 25.59 -4.89 3.03
CA GLN A 128 26.12 -5.59 4.21
C GLN A 128 25.37 -5.26 5.51
N CYS A 129 24.18 -4.66 5.45
CA CYS A 129 23.40 -4.25 6.63
C CYS A 129 23.00 -5.42 7.55
N GLY A 130 23.08 -6.68 7.11
CA GLY A 130 22.68 -7.83 7.92
C GLY A 130 23.48 -7.99 9.22
N LEU A 131 24.77 -7.63 9.23
CA LEU A 131 25.55 -7.62 10.47
C LEU A 131 25.09 -6.49 11.40
N MET A 132 24.81 -5.32 10.84
CA MET A 132 24.37 -4.15 11.61
C MET A 132 22.98 -4.36 12.21
N ALA A 133 22.05 -4.96 11.47
CA ALA A 133 20.74 -5.37 11.98
C ALA A 133 20.87 -6.25 13.22
N LYS A 134 21.74 -7.27 13.17
CA LYS A 134 22.00 -8.17 14.30
C LYS A 134 22.66 -7.47 15.48
N LEU A 135 23.64 -6.60 15.23
CA LEU A 135 24.30 -5.84 16.30
C LEU A 135 23.33 -4.88 16.99
N ALA A 136 22.51 -4.16 16.22
CA ALA A 136 21.47 -3.27 16.76
C ALA A 136 20.44 -4.06 17.58
N CYS A 137 19.96 -5.19 17.06
CA CYS A 137 19.06 -6.10 17.78
C CYS A 137 19.64 -6.55 19.12
N ASN A 138 20.89 -7.03 19.13
CA ASN A 138 21.57 -7.46 20.36
C ASN A 138 21.77 -6.29 21.34
N ALA A 139 22.07 -5.09 20.81
CA ALA A 139 22.27 -3.91 21.63
C ALA A 139 21.00 -3.50 22.38
N VAL A 140 19.83 -3.46 21.73
CA VAL A 140 18.57 -3.11 22.41
C VAL A 140 18.16 -4.18 23.43
N LYS A 141 18.32 -5.47 23.12
CA LYS A 141 18.00 -6.55 24.06
C LYS A 141 18.90 -6.54 25.31
N THR A 142 20.17 -6.16 25.15
CA THR A 142 21.15 -6.19 26.25
C THR A 142 21.16 -4.90 27.06
N TYR A 143 21.01 -3.75 26.39
CA TYR A 143 21.23 -2.42 26.99
C TYR A 143 20.03 -1.48 26.88
N GLY A 144 18.96 -1.91 26.21
CA GLY A 144 17.76 -1.10 25.96
C GLY A 144 16.91 -0.81 27.19
N GLN A 145 17.11 -1.53 28.30
CA GLN A 145 16.28 -1.38 29.50
C GLN A 145 16.23 0.07 30.01
N GLY A 146 17.36 0.77 30.03
CA GLY A 146 17.42 2.17 30.44
C GLY A 146 16.64 3.09 29.50
N ALA A 147 16.75 2.87 28.18
CA ALA A 147 15.98 3.64 27.19
C ALA A 147 14.48 3.33 27.30
N TYR A 148 14.12 2.07 27.50
CA TYR A 148 12.75 1.64 27.72
C TYR A 148 12.17 2.31 28.97
N GLU A 149 12.85 2.24 30.11
CA GLU A 149 12.42 2.85 31.38
C GLU A 149 12.26 4.37 31.29
N ASN A 150 13.16 5.06 30.57
CA ASN A 150 13.16 6.51 30.41
C ASN A 150 12.23 7.03 29.30
N SER A 151 11.54 6.16 28.57
CA SER A 151 10.60 6.56 27.51
C SER A 151 9.23 7.02 28.05
N LEU A 152 8.96 6.82 29.34
CA LEU A 152 7.74 7.26 30.02
C LEU A 152 7.62 8.80 30.02
N GLY A 153 6.54 9.32 29.46
CA GLY A 153 6.25 10.76 29.49
C GLY A 153 6.84 11.57 28.32
N ASN A 154 7.56 10.93 27.39
CA ASN A 154 7.87 11.51 26.08
C ASN A 154 6.67 11.44 25.11
N SER A 155 5.50 11.06 25.61
CA SER A 155 4.23 10.99 24.88
C SER A 155 3.63 12.37 24.56
N GLU A 156 4.25 13.46 25.01
CA GLU A 156 3.88 14.80 24.56
C GLU A 156 4.46 15.00 23.16
N VAL A 157 3.59 14.91 22.15
CA VAL A 157 3.91 15.08 20.74
C VAL A 157 4.84 16.28 20.56
N ASN A 158 6.13 16.03 20.33
CA ASN A 158 7.01 17.09 19.90
C ASN A 158 6.51 17.53 18.51
N PRO A 159 6.07 18.79 18.32
CA PRO A 159 5.51 19.23 17.04
C PRO A 159 6.50 19.07 15.87
N GLU A 160 7.81 19.06 16.16
CA GLU A 160 8.88 18.84 15.19
C GLU A 160 8.91 17.40 14.65
N GLU A 161 8.16 16.48 15.24
CA GLU A 161 8.10 15.07 14.83
C GLU A 161 7.02 14.76 13.80
N LYS A 162 6.18 15.75 13.49
CA LYS A 162 5.11 15.61 12.52
C LYS A 162 5.68 15.77 11.11
N TRP A 163 5.47 14.77 10.28
CA TRP A 163 5.69 14.88 8.83
C TRP A 163 4.36 14.77 8.11
N ILE A 164 4.01 15.80 7.33
CA ILE A 164 2.82 15.80 6.49
C ILE A 164 3.27 15.48 5.07
N PRO A 165 2.68 14.46 4.38
CA PRO A 165 3.05 14.15 3.00
C PRO A 165 2.91 15.38 2.09
N GLU A 166 4.01 15.84 1.53
CA GLU A 166 4.06 17.00 0.63
C GLU A 166 3.71 16.60 -0.80
N GLU A 167 4.04 15.36 -1.19
CA GLU A 167 3.87 14.86 -2.56
C GLU A 167 2.42 14.43 -2.83
N ILE A 168 1.57 14.42 -1.80
CA ILE A 168 0.15 14.04 -1.85
C ILE A 168 -0.72 15.14 -1.18
N PRO A 169 -0.78 16.35 -1.75
CA PRO A 169 -1.35 17.52 -1.07
C PRO A 169 -2.86 17.41 -0.75
N HIS A 170 -3.58 16.55 -1.47
CA HIS A 170 -5.03 16.38 -1.27
C HIS A 170 -5.38 15.62 0.02
N ILE A 171 -4.42 14.98 0.69
CA ILE A 171 -4.63 14.32 1.99
C ILE A 171 -4.07 15.12 3.17
N SER A 172 -3.30 16.18 2.96
CA SER A 172 -2.52 16.85 4.02
C SER A 172 -3.37 17.26 5.23
N ARG A 173 -4.55 17.85 5.00
CA ARG A 173 -5.46 18.27 6.08
C ARG A 173 -6.00 17.09 6.90
N ASP A 174 -6.27 15.96 6.25
CA ASP A 174 -6.80 14.78 6.93
C ASP A 174 -5.68 14.02 7.63
N PHE A 175 -4.48 14.03 7.04
CA PHE A 175 -3.27 13.49 7.65
C PHE A 175 -2.89 14.27 8.92
N GLU A 176 -3.03 15.58 8.93
CA GLU A 176 -2.78 16.41 10.12
C GLU A 176 -3.66 16.00 11.30
N LYS A 177 -4.96 15.72 11.05
CA LYS A 177 -5.88 15.22 12.09
C LYS A 177 -5.46 13.88 12.68
N VAL A 178 -4.77 13.04 11.91
CA VAL A 178 -4.27 11.76 12.42
C VAL A 178 -3.35 12.01 13.62
N TYR A 179 -2.49 13.05 13.58
CA TYR A 179 -1.61 13.37 14.71
C TYR A 179 -2.35 13.89 15.95
N ASP A 180 -3.50 14.55 15.77
CA ASP A 180 -4.27 15.08 16.90
C ASP A 180 -4.91 13.97 17.74
N VAL A 181 -5.25 12.86 17.06
CA VAL A 181 -5.96 11.72 17.62
C VAL A 181 -5.00 10.57 17.98
N CYS A 182 -4.06 10.24 17.10
CA CYS A 182 -3.09 9.16 17.26
C CYS A 182 -1.83 9.59 18.03
N ARG A 183 -2.02 10.14 19.24
CA ARG A 183 -0.93 10.76 20.02
C ARG A 183 0.18 9.81 20.43
N THR A 184 -0.06 8.51 20.35
CA THR A 184 0.87 7.47 20.77
C THR A 184 1.72 6.89 19.65
N GLN A 185 1.61 7.42 18.42
CA GLN A 185 2.25 6.87 17.21
C GLN A 185 2.84 7.93 16.29
N THR A 186 3.18 9.08 16.84
CA THR A 186 3.59 10.22 16.02
C THR A 186 4.87 9.94 15.25
N ALA A 187 5.82 9.20 15.83
CA ALA A 187 7.06 8.82 15.15
C ALA A 187 6.79 7.84 13.99
N THR A 188 5.97 6.82 14.21
CA THR A 188 5.60 5.83 13.19
C THR A 188 4.83 6.48 12.04
N ILE A 189 3.82 7.29 12.34
CA ILE A 189 3.01 7.97 11.31
C ILE A 189 3.88 8.96 10.52
N GLY A 190 4.75 9.71 11.20
CA GLY A 190 5.69 10.63 10.55
C GLY A 190 6.70 9.92 9.65
N SER A 191 7.26 8.81 10.10
CA SER A 191 8.17 8.02 9.27
C SER A 191 7.46 7.36 8.07
N CYS A 192 6.20 6.92 8.21
CA CYS A 192 5.41 6.47 7.05
C CYS A 192 5.27 7.57 5.98
N ALA A 193 4.94 8.78 6.40
CA ALA A 193 4.78 9.94 5.52
C ALA A 193 6.11 10.34 4.86
N LEU A 194 7.19 10.40 5.63
CA LEU A 194 8.53 10.71 5.14
C LEU A 194 8.99 9.67 4.11
N ASN A 195 8.85 8.37 4.41
CA ASN A 195 9.22 7.30 3.49
C ASN A 195 8.45 7.40 2.17
N SER A 196 7.18 7.79 2.21
CA SER A 196 6.38 8.07 1.02
C SER A 196 6.98 9.21 0.20
N ASP A 197 7.22 10.38 0.79
CA ASP A 197 7.77 11.53 0.07
C ASP A 197 9.17 11.25 -0.49
N MET A 198 10.01 10.53 0.26
CA MET A 198 11.32 10.10 -0.22
C MET A 198 11.21 9.15 -1.42
N CYS A 199 10.29 8.19 -1.38
CA CYS A 199 9.98 7.31 -2.52
C CYS A 199 9.57 8.13 -3.76
N TYR A 200 8.73 9.16 -3.59
CA TYR A 200 8.31 10.05 -4.68
C TYR A 200 9.45 10.85 -5.30
N ARG A 201 10.37 11.35 -4.46
CA ARG A 201 11.51 12.16 -4.89
C ARG A 201 12.62 11.35 -5.56
N ASN A 202 12.75 10.07 -5.22
CA ASN A 202 13.75 9.19 -5.81
C ASN A 202 13.33 8.70 -7.21
N ARG A 203 13.50 9.58 -8.21
CA ARG A 203 13.12 9.34 -9.60
C ARG A 203 13.94 8.20 -10.21
N GLY A 204 13.33 7.03 -10.38
CA GLY A 204 13.91 5.92 -11.15
C GLY A 204 13.78 4.54 -10.51
N VAL A 205 13.42 4.46 -9.22
CA VAL A 205 13.35 3.18 -8.50
C VAL A 205 11.95 2.57 -8.55
N LEU A 206 10.90 3.37 -8.37
CA LEU A 206 9.51 2.89 -8.30
C LEU A 206 8.52 3.84 -8.99
N PRO A 207 7.41 3.33 -9.55
CA PRO A 207 6.28 4.16 -9.98
C PRO A 207 5.69 4.93 -8.79
N LYS A 208 5.17 6.15 -9.02
CA LYS A 208 4.52 6.96 -7.98
C LYS A 208 3.40 6.21 -7.26
N GLN A 209 2.67 5.40 -8.01
CA GLN A 209 1.63 4.49 -7.55
C GLN A 209 2.14 3.51 -6.48
N ALA A 210 3.36 3.01 -6.60
CA ALA A 210 3.97 2.13 -5.61
C ALA A 210 4.32 2.87 -4.31
N CYS A 211 4.69 4.16 -4.39
CA CYS A 211 4.92 4.99 -3.21
C CYS A 211 3.63 5.21 -2.41
N VAL A 212 2.51 5.49 -3.08
CA VAL A 212 1.18 5.57 -2.45
C VAL A 212 0.83 4.24 -1.77
N LEU A 213 1.07 3.12 -2.46
CA LEU A 213 0.78 1.80 -1.91
C LEU A 213 1.64 1.49 -0.67
N ASN A 214 2.90 1.94 -0.66
CA ASN A 214 3.77 1.81 0.50
C ASN A 214 3.26 2.66 1.68
N LEU A 215 2.79 3.89 1.44
CA LEU A 215 2.15 4.71 2.47
C LEU A 215 0.90 4.02 3.04
N ILE A 216 0.02 3.51 2.17
CA ILE A 216 -1.20 2.77 2.56
C ILE A 216 -0.83 1.58 3.46
N ARG A 217 0.14 0.78 3.05
CA ARG A 217 0.59 -0.38 3.82
C ARG A 217 1.14 0.04 5.16
N CYS A 218 2.04 1.03 5.18
CA CYS A 218 2.66 1.52 6.40
C CYS A 218 1.61 1.98 7.41
N LEU A 219 0.65 2.80 6.97
CA LEU A 219 -0.47 3.25 7.80
C LEU A 219 -1.38 2.11 8.29
N ASP A 220 -1.69 1.12 7.44
CA ASP A 220 -2.50 -0.04 7.86
C ASP A 220 -1.77 -0.91 8.90
N PHE A 221 -0.45 -1.09 8.74
CA PHE A 221 0.36 -1.85 9.70
C PHE A 221 0.41 -1.20 11.08
N THR A 222 0.33 0.14 11.17
CA THR A 222 0.29 0.83 12.47
C THR A 222 -0.84 0.37 13.38
N ARG A 223 -1.91 -0.22 12.83
CA ARG A 223 -3.05 -0.77 13.60
C ARG A 223 -2.67 -2.01 14.42
N ASN A 224 -1.79 -2.84 13.87
CA ASN A 224 -1.30 -4.04 14.55
C ASN A 224 -0.24 -3.67 15.59
N ASP A 225 0.50 -2.59 15.31
CA ASP A 225 1.57 -2.09 16.16
C ASP A 225 1.08 -0.94 17.06
N ARG A 226 -0.16 -1.01 17.57
CA ARG A 226 -0.69 0.00 18.49
C ARG A 226 -1.62 -0.49 19.59
N ASN A 227 -1.73 0.34 20.62
CA ASN A 227 -2.85 0.25 21.55
C ASN A 227 -4.14 0.55 20.78
N PRO A 228 -5.19 -0.28 20.91
CA PRO A 228 -6.46 -0.04 20.25
C PRO A 228 -7.03 1.33 20.61
N ASP A 229 -7.30 2.17 19.61
CA ASP A 229 -7.95 3.47 19.74
C ASP A 229 -8.86 3.68 18.52
N GLU A 230 -10.17 3.63 18.76
CA GLU A 230 -11.18 3.70 17.71
C GLU A 230 -11.13 5.03 16.94
N ASN A 231 -10.84 6.15 17.62
CA ASN A 231 -10.77 7.44 16.96
C ASN A 231 -9.55 7.50 16.04
N CYS A 232 -8.43 6.96 16.50
CA CYS A 232 -7.22 6.87 15.69
C CYS A 232 -7.40 5.91 14.51
N ASP A 233 -8.12 4.80 14.69
CA ASP A 233 -8.50 3.89 13.62
C ASP A 233 -9.36 4.56 12.55
N VAL A 234 -10.36 5.34 12.96
CA VAL A 234 -11.21 6.10 12.04
C VAL A 234 -10.42 7.16 11.29
N ALA A 235 -9.55 7.91 11.97
CA ALA A 235 -8.74 8.96 11.34
C ALA A 235 -7.80 8.39 10.26
N ILE A 236 -7.17 7.24 10.54
CA ILE A 236 -6.34 6.54 9.53
C ILE A 236 -7.20 6.04 8.37
N ASP A 237 -8.38 5.47 8.64
CA ASP A 237 -9.28 4.98 7.59
C ASP A 237 -9.74 6.08 6.62
N GLU A 238 -9.99 7.28 7.13
CA GLU A 238 -10.33 8.44 6.30
C GLU A 238 -9.20 8.79 5.32
N VAL A 239 -7.94 8.78 5.79
CA VAL A 239 -6.76 9.01 4.96
C VAL A 239 -6.59 7.89 3.94
N LEU A 240 -6.67 6.64 4.38
CA LEU A 240 -6.55 5.46 3.51
C LEU A 240 -7.61 5.46 2.41
N TRP A 241 -8.86 5.78 2.74
CA TRP A 241 -9.94 5.89 1.77
C TRP A 241 -9.63 6.96 0.73
N LYS A 242 -9.13 8.13 1.15
CA LYS A 242 -8.75 9.21 0.23
C LYS A 242 -7.66 8.79 -0.73
N LEU A 243 -6.60 8.15 -0.22
CA LEU A 243 -5.48 7.63 -1.03
C LEU A 243 -5.92 6.63 -2.10
N VAL A 244 -6.95 5.81 -1.83
CA VAL A 244 -7.50 4.85 -2.80
C VAL A 244 -8.51 5.50 -3.76
N SER A 245 -9.26 6.48 -3.28
CA SER A 245 -10.36 7.10 -4.03
C SER A 245 -9.93 8.12 -5.08
N THR A 246 -8.67 8.55 -5.07
CA THR A 246 -8.13 9.51 -6.04
C THR A 246 -8.04 8.86 -7.43
N LYS A 247 -9.14 8.91 -8.18
CA LYS A 247 -9.08 8.91 -9.64
C LYS A 247 -8.23 10.12 -10.03
N GLU A 248 -7.08 9.87 -10.66
CA GLU A 248 -6.17 10.89 -11.17
C GLU A 248 -6.96 12.04 -11.84
N GLN A 249 -6.82 13.25 -11.31
CA GLN A 249 -7.22 14.47 -12.00
C GLN A 249 -6.25 14.72 -13.17
N LYS A 250 -6.48 14.00 -14.28
CA LYS A 250 -6.33 14.37 -15.71
C LYS A 250 -6.04 13.11 -16.54
N PRO A 251 -6.69 12.93 -17.70
CA PRO A 251 -6.32 11.90 -18.65
C PRO A 251 -5.09 12.40 -19.42
N GLU A 252 -3.90 12.07 -18.94
CA GLU A 252 -2.78 11.79 -19.85
C GLU A 252 -2.67 10.26 -19.94
N GLU A 253 -2.60 9.78 -21.17
CA GLU A 253 -2.63 8.37 -21.55
C GLU A 253 -1.57 7.55 -20.80
N GLU A 254 -1.96 6.84 -19.74
CA GLU A 254 -1.46 5.51 -19.31
C GLU A 254 -2.08 5.08 -17.95
N SER A 255 -3.35 5.42 -17.70
CA SER A 255 -4.03 5.10 -16.43
C SER A 255 -4.70 3.72 -16.49
N GLY A 256 -3.90 2.66 -16.55
CA GLY A 256 -4.34 1.26 -16.50
C GLY A 256 -3.90 0.49 -15.25
N ASP A 257 -2.79 0.89 -14.63
CA ASP A 257 -2.01 -0.06 -13.82
C ASP A 257 -2.11 0.14 -12.31
N LEU A 258 -2.57 1.29 -11.79
CA LEU A 258 -2.71 1.50 -10.35
C LEU A 258 -3.70 0.51 -9.71
N ASN A 259 -4.82 0.24 -10.40
CA ASN A 259 -5.81 -0.73 -9.94
C ASN A 259 -5.28 -2.18 -9.95
N ILE A 260 -4.38 -2.52 -10.87
CA ILE A 260 -3.86 -3.89 -11.05
C ILE A 260 -2.69 -4.17 -10.10
N LEU A 261 -1.78 -3.20 -9.91
CA LEU A 261 -0.65 -3.31 -8.96
C LEU A 261 -1.11 -3.21 -7.51
N ALA A 262 -2.11 -2.37 -7.22
CA ALA A 262 -2.81 -2.43 -5.93
C ALA A 262 -3.47 -3.81 -5.77
N MET A 263 -4.14 -4.36 -6.79
CA MET A 263 -4.78 -5.69 -6.73
C MET A 263 -3.83 -6.84 -6.35
N GLN A 264 -2.64 -6.94 -6.96
CA GLN A 264 -1.74 -8.09 -6.72
C GLN A 264 -1.05 -8.06 -5.35
N GLY A 265 -0.74 -6.86 -4.84
CA GLY A 265 -0.12 -6.68 -3.53
C GLY A 265 -1.09 -6.76 -2.36
N VAL A 266 -2.37 -6.46 -2.60
CA VAL A 266 -3.45 -6.38 -1.60
C VAL A 266 -4.10 -7.73 -1.33
N LEU A 267 -4.23 -8.59 -2.35
CA LEU A 267 -4.88 -9.89 -2.19
C LEU A 267 -4.07 -10.89 -1.34
N LYS A 268 -2.79 -10.60 -1.06
CA LYS A 268 -1.91 -11.47 -0.27
C LYS A 268 -1.93 -11.21 1.23
N ASN A 269 -2.43 -10.06 1.72
CA ASN A 269 -2.41 -9.75 3.15
C ASN A 269 -3.80 -9.44 3.73
N GLN A 270 -4.11 -10.04 4.88
CA GLN A 270 -5.44 -9.99 5.50
C GLN A 270 -5.60 -8.79 6.44
N THR A 271 -5.70 -7.56 5.94
CA THR A 271 -6.30 -6.45 6.72
C THR A 271 -6.91 -5.40 5.79
N PHE A 272 -7.72 -4.51 6.38
CA PHE A 272 -8.54 -3.39 5.89
C PHE A 272 -8.71 -3.17 4.37
N VAL A 273 -7.64 -3.21 3.58
CA VAL A 273 -7.72 -3.14 2.11
C VAL A 273 -8.56 -4.28 1.52
N LYS A 274 -8.61 -5.47 2.12
CA LYS A 274 -9.59 -6.51 1.76
C LYS A 274 -11.03 -6.06 2.00
N LYS A 275 -11.29 -5.32 3.09
CA LYS A 275 -12.63 -4.80 3.46
C LYS A 275 -13.04 -3.65 2.54
N ILE A 276 -12.13 -2.73 2.24
CA ILE A 276 -12.31 -1.68 1.21
C ILE A 276 -12.51 -2.32 -0.17
N TYR A 277 -11.69 -3.28 -0.56
CA TYR A 277 -11.81 -4.01 -1.83
C TYR A 277 -13.17 -4.70 -1.92
N PHE A 278 -13.60 -5.43 -0.89
CA PHE A 278 -14.93 -6.02 -0.87
C PHE A 278 -16.03 -4.97 -0.96
N GLN A 279 -15.89 -3.81 -0.32
CA GLN A 279 -16.89 -2.75 -0.43
C GLN A 279 -16.91 -2.10 -1.83
N ILE A 280 -15.75 -1.87 -2.45
CA ILE A 280 -15.63 -1.32 -3.81
C ILE A 280 -16.13 -2.34 -4.85
N VAL A 281 -15.75 -3.60 -4.73
CA VAL A 281 -16.21 -4.69 -5.61
C VAL A 281 -17.70 -4.96 -5.42
N HIS A 282 -18.20 -4.93 -4.18
CA HIS A 282 -19.63 -5.08 -3.93
C HIS A 282 -20.42 -3.89 -4.48
N ALA A 283 -19.92 -2.67 -4.36
CA ALA A 283 -20.55 -1.48 -4.95
C ALA A 283 -20.60 -1.57 -6.49
N THR A 284 -19.46 -1.87 -7.13
CA THR A 284 -19.38 -2.01 -8.61
C THR A 284 -20.18 -3.20 -9.14
N SER A 285 -20.21 -4.32 -8.42
CA SER A 285 -21.08 -5.45 -8.72
C SER A 285 -22.56 -5.07 -8.60
N SER A 286 -22.94 -4.36 -7.53
CA SER A 286 -24.32 -3.90 -7.31
C SER A 286 -24.78 -2.94 -8.43
N PHE A 287 -23.91 -2.05 -8.90
CA PHE A 287 -24.20 -1.20 -10.06
C PHE A 287 -24.43 -2.00 -11.33
N SER A 288 -23.64 -3.07 -11.57
CA SER A 288 -23.85 -3.98 -12.71
C SER A 288 -25.19 -4.71 -12.65
N TRP A 289 -25.60 -5.16 -11.46
CA TRP A 289 -26.91 -5.80 -11.27
C TRP A 289 -28.08 -4.82 -11.47
N ILE A 290 -27.96 -3.59 -10.97
CA ILE A 290 -28.99 -2.55 -11.16
C ILE A 290 -29.16 -2.25 -12.65
N ILE A 291 -28.06 -2.08 -13.40
CA ILE A 291 -28.10 -1.86 -14.85
C ILE A 291 -28.76 -3.05 -15.56
N TYR A 292 -28.40 -4.29 -15.20
CA TYR A 292 -29.00 -5.50 -15.75
C TYR A 292 -30.53 -5.55 -15.52
N PHE A 293 -31.00 -5.29 -14.29
CA PHE A 293 -32.43 -5.28 -13.98
C PHE A 293 -33.17 -4.16 -14.71
N CYS A 294 -32.57 -2.98 -14.87
CA CYS A 294 -33.17 -1.90 -15.66
C CYS A 294 -33.35 -2.29 -17.13
N ILE A 295 -32.37 -2.96 -17.73
CA ILE A 295 -32.46 -3.43 -19.13
C ILE A 295 -33.55 -4.50 -19.26
N VAL A 296 -33.56 -5.51 -18.39
CA VAL A 296 -34.57 -6.59 -18.42
C VAL A 296 -35.98 -6.04 -18.23
N PHE A 297 -36.18 -5.13 -17.27
CA PHE A 297 -37.47 -4.50 -17.03
C PHE A 297 -37.94 -3.66 -18.23
N SER A 298 -37.02 -2.94 -18.87
CA SER A 298 -37.31 -2.18 -20.10
C SER A 298 -37.74 -3.11 -21.25
N CYS A 299 -37.08 -4.25 -21.42
CA CYS A 299 -37.47 -5.25 -22.42
C CYS A 299 -38.87 -5.84 -22.13
N ILE A 300 -39.16 -6.18 -20.88
CA ILE A 300 -40.48 -6.72 -20.49
C ILE A 300 -41.59 -5.69 -20.75
N LEU A 301 -41.36 -4.42 -20.37
CA LEU A 301 -42.30 -3.34 -20.64
C LEU A 301 -42.54 -3.16 -22.14
N CYS A 302 -41.49 -3.15 -22.96
CA CYS A 302 -41.62 -3.08 -24.42
C CYS A 302 -42.43 -4.26 -24.98
N SER A 303 -42.15 -5.49 -24.54
CA SER A 303 -42.90 -6.68 -24.98
C SER A 303 -44.37 -6.63 -24.55
N ALA A 304 -44.65 -6.16 -23.33
CA ALA A 304 -46.02 -5.99 -22.84
C ALA A 304 -46.79 -4.92 -23.64
N ILE A 305 -46.16 -3.79 -23.94
CA ILE A 305 -46.75 -2.74 -24.78
C ILE A 305 -47.04 -3.29 -26.18
N LEU A 306 -46.10 -4.00 -26.79
CA LEU A 306 -46.29 -4.63 -28.11
C LEU A 306 -47.45 -5.64 -28.11
N LEU A 307 -47.55 -6.49 -27.09
CA LEU A 307 -48.67 -7.42 -26.90
C LEU A 307 -50.00 -6.69 -26.76
N ILE A 308 -50.08 -5.65 -25.94
CA ILE A 308 -51.28 -4.84 -25.77
C ILE A 308 -51.70 -4.19 -27.10
N THR A 309 -50.75 -3.63 -27.86
CA THR A 309 -51.05 -3.05 -29.18
C THR A 309 -51.49 -4.10 -30.21
N ALA A 310 -50.92 -5.30 -30.18
CA ALA A 310 -51.32 -6.39 -31.07
C ALA A 310 -52.72 -6.90 -30.77
N LEU A 311 -53.07 -7.08 -29.49
CA LEU A 311 -54.42 -7.47 -29.06
C LEU A 311 -55.45 -6.41 -29.45
N ARG A 312 -55.11 -5.12 -29.28
CA ARG A 312 -56.00 -4.00 -29.64
C ARG A 312 -56.19 -3.86 -31.15
N ASN A 313 -55.19 -4.20 -31.95
CA ASN A 313 -55.32 -4.23 -33.41
C ASN A 313 -56.09 -5.47 -33.90
N GLY A 314 -55.95 -6.62 -33.23
CA GLY A 314 -56.70 -7.85 -33.54
C GLY A 314 -58.22 -7.69 -33.36
N GLU A 315 -58.67 -6.94 -32.35
CA GLU A 315 -60.09 -6.63 -32.17
C GLU A 315 -60.66 -5.72 -33.28
N ASN A 316 -59.83 -4.87 -33.89
CA ASN A 316 -60.27 -3.99 -34.98
C ASN A 316 -60.43 -4.75 -36.32
N GLU A 317 -59.65 -5.81 -36.56
CA GLU A 317 -59.80 -6.62 -37.78
C GLU A 317 -61.05 -7.51 -37.76
N ASP A 318 -61.50 -7.96 -36.59
CA ASP A 318 -62.70 -8.80 -36.47
C ASP A 318 -64.01 -7.99 -36.66
N TYR A 319 -63.99 -6.69 -36.35
CA TYR A 319 -65.09 -5.77 -36.71
C TYR A 319 -65.16 -5.46 -38.21
N GLY A 320 -64.04 -5.48 -38.93
CA GLY A 320 -63.99 -5.28 -40.38
C GLY A 320 -64.47 -6.51 -41.17
N ARG A 321 -64.09 -7.72 -40.73
CA ARG A 321 -64.45 -8.97 -41.42
C ARG A 321 -65.91 -9.36 -41.23
N ARG A 322 -66.56 -8.97 -40.12
CA ARG A 322 -67.98 -9.27 -39.87
C ARG A 322 -68.95 -8.41 -40.70
N ARG A 323 -68.57 -7.20 -41.16
CA ARG A 323 -69.38 -6.42 -42.12
C ARG A 323 -69.37 -7.00 -43.54
N HIS A 324 -68.28 -7.64 -43.96
CA HIS A 324 -68.16 -8.09 -45.35
C HIS A 324 -68.93 -9.39 -45.64
N TYR A 325 -69.38 -10.12 -44.63
CA TYR A 325 -70.16 -11.36 -44.82
C TYR A 325 -71.67 -11.13 -44.95
N ASP A 326 -72.19 -10.02 -44.40
CA ASP A 326 -73.61 -9.66 -44.51
C ASP A 326 -73.98 -9.02 -45.86
N ASP A 327 -73.01 -8.50 -46.61
CA ASP A 327 -73.22 -7.94 -47.96
C ASP A 327 -73.12 -8.97 -49.10
N VAL A 328 -72.74 -10.23 -48.83
CA VAL A 328 -72.48 -11.25 -49.87
C VAL A 328 -73.64 -12.26 -50.04
N ILE A 329 -74.70 -12.17 -49.22
CA ILE A 329 -75.89 -13.05 -49.35
C ILE A 329 -77.00 -12.44 -50.23
N ASN A 330 -76.94 -11.15 -50.55
CA ASN A 330 -77.75 -10.56 -51.61
C ASN A 330 -76.88 -10.34 -52.84
N VAL A 331 -77.42 -10.61 -54.03
CA VAL A 331 -76.76 -10.46 -55.35
C VAL A 331 -75.98 -11.70 -55.81
N ARG A 332 -76.71 -12.78 -56.09
CA ARG A 332 -76.28 -13.77 -57.10
C ARG A 332 -77.44 -14.09 -58.04
N VAL A 333 -77.66 -13.20 -59.01
CA VAL A 333 -78.43 -13.50 -60.22
C VAL A 333 -77.67 -12.93 -61.41
N THR A 334 -77.30 -13.82 -62.34
CA THR A 334 -76.92 -13.58 -63.75
C THR A 334 -75.65 -12.75 -64.00
N SER A 335 -74.76 -13.03 -64.96
CA SER A 335 -74.57 -14.06 -65.98
C SER A 335 -73.36 -13.60 -66.80
N THR A 336 -72.61 -14.53 -67.44
CA THR A 336 -71.82 -14.32 -68.69
C THR A 336 -70.67 -13.30 -68.65
N SER A 337 -69.53 -13.40 -69.34
CA SER A 337 -69.01 -14.29 -70.39
C SER A 337 -67.51 -13.98 -70.59
N SER A 338 -66.79 -14.98 -71.12
CA SER A 338 -65.76 -14.90 -72.18
C SER A 338 -64.48 -14.05 -72.06
N GLY A 339 -63.36 -14.65 -72.51
CA GLY A 339 -62.29 -13.96 -73.24
C GLY A 339 -60.95 -13.90 -72.50
N VAL A 340 -60.04 -14.88 -72.63
CA VAL A 340 -59.05 -15.07 -73.72
C VAL A 340 -57.71 -14.32 -73.47
N ASP A 341 -56.73 -15.16 -73.14
CA ASP A 341 -55.33 -15.25 -73.61
C ASP A 341 -54.16 -14.35 -73.17
N SER A 342 -53.09 -15.11 -72.86
CA SER A 342 -51.67 -14.92 -73.25
C SER A 342 -50.82 -13.94 -72.41
N LYS A 343 -49.57 -14.22 -72.00
CA LYS A 343 -48.61 -15.29 -72.32
C LYS A 343 -47.36 -15.18 -71.41
N LYS A 344 -46.67 -16.31 -71.25
CA LYS A 344 -45.20 -16.53 -71.06
C LYS A 344 -44.58 -16.20 -69.69
N THR A 345 -44.13 -17.20 -68.89
CA THR A 345 -42.83 -17.95 -68.97
C THR A 345 -41.73 -17.17 -68.25
N SER A 346 -40.89 -17.69 -67.36
CA SER A 346 -40.65 -19.03 -66.81
C SER A 346 -39.49 -18.91 -65.80
N THR A 347 -39.57 -19.68 -64.71
CA THR A 347 -38.48 -20.41 -64.00
C THR A 347 -37.24 -19.63 -63.48
N THR A 348 -36.62 -19.96 -62.36
CA THR A 348 -36.42 -21.33 -61.81
C THR A 348 -35.88 -21.30 -60.37
N SER A 349 -36.30 -22.31 -59.60
CA SER A 349 -35.56 -23.18 -58.64
C SER A 349 -34.85 -22.54 -57.44
N GLU A 350 -35.28 -22.80 -56.19
CA GLU A 350 -35.17 -24.06 -55.39
C GLU A 350 -33.74 -24.28 -54.86
N ALA A 351 -33.45 -24.20 -53.56
CA ALA A 351 -33.92 -25.00 -52.41
C ALA A 351 -33.23 -26.37 -52.30
N SER A 352 -32.54 -26.59 -51.16
CA SER A 352 -32.41 -27.83 -50.35
C SER A 352 -31.10 -27.76 -49.53
N GLU A 353 -31.12 -27.70 -48.21
CA GLU A 353 -31.38 -28.74 -47.19
C GLU A 353 -30.26 -29.76 -46.93
N MET A 354 -29.78 -29.70 -45.68
CA MET A 354 -29.51 -30.80 -44.73
C MET A 354 -28.23 -31.67 -44.79
N SER A 355 -27.60 -31.73 -43.60
CA SER A 355 -27.26 -32.96 -42.85
C SER A 355 -25.79 -33.39 -42.69
N SER A 356 -25.36 -33.34 -41.42
CA SER A 356 -24.67 -34.39 -40.63
C SER A 356 -23.14 -34.62 -40.70
N SER A 357 -22.55 -34.49 -39.49
CA SER A 357 -21.78 -35.51 -38.74
C SER A 357 -20.40 -36.01 -39.20
N LYS A 358 -19.38 -35.70 -38.37
CA LYS A 358 -18.36 -36.59 -37.72
C LYS A 358 -17.03 -35.81 -37.56
N LYS A 359 -16.55 -35.52 -36.34
CA LYS A 359 -15.78 -36.35 -35.38
C LYS A 359 -14.27 -36.41 -35.69
N SER A 360 -13.49 -36.04 -34.66
CA SER A 360 -12.18 -36.59 -34.26
C SER A 360 -10.89 -35.80 -34.61
N SER A 361 -10.31 -35.24 -33.54
CA SER A 361 -8.91 -35.37 -33.08
C SER A 361 -7.73 -35.08 -34.03
N SER A 362 -6.81 -34.22 -33.60
CA SER A 362 -5.55 -34.61 -32.93
C SER A 362 -4.41 -33.61 -33.17
N SER A 363 -3.80 -33.20 -32.05
CA SER A 363 -2.40 -32.82 -31.79
C SER A 363 -1.42 -32.48 -32.91
N LYS A 364 -0.73 -31.35 -32.71
CA LYS A 364 0.74 -31.14 -32.64
C LYS A 364 0.97 -29.64 -32.94
N LYS A 365 1.87 -28.92 -32.28
CA LYS A 365 3.11 -29.29 -31.60
C LYS A 365 3.49 -28.17 -30.64
#